data_AF-I3CVE3-F1
#
_entry.id   AF-I3CVE3-F1
#
_cell.length_a   1.000
_cell.length_b   1.000
_cell.length_c   1.000
_cell.angle_alpha   90.00
_cell.angle_beta   90.00
_cell.angle_gamma   90.00
#
_symmetry.space_group_name_H-M   'P 1'
#
loop_
_entity.id
_entity.type
_entity.pdbx_description
1 polymer ?
#
loop_
_entity_poly.entity_id
_entity_poly.type
_entity_poly.pdbx_seq_one_letter_code
_entity_poly.pdbx_strand_id
1 'polypeptide(L)'
;MREAQLYEVQVGGVTIARYALKQVDRARGTEVFIVAAAGHAPGFDLVQSIEPVIAAQCAEVDSIVINTRRRGLVKKLSKQGWTLDAFVMRKKIHV
;
A
#
# COMPACT_ATOMS: atom_id res chain seq x y z
N MET A 1 9.03 -8.03 8.85
CA MET A 1 7.69 -8.18 9.48
C MET A 1 6.99 -9.43 8.93
N ARG A 2 7.11 -10.61 9.58
CA ARG A 2 6.59 -11.87 9.00
C ARG A 2 5.06 -11.98 9.04
N GLU A 3 4.45 -11.55 10.14
CA GLU A 3 3.01 -11.35 10.25
C GLU A 3 2.61 -9.95 9.81
N ALA A 4 1.33 -9.77 9.45
CA ALA A 4 0.81 -8.46 9.11
C ALA A 4 0.79 -7.56 10.36
N GLN A 5 1.39 -6.38 10.25
CA GLN A 5 1.43 -5.39 11.34
C GLN A 5 0.60 -4.16 10.95
N LEU A 6 -0.26 -3.71 11.85
CA LEU A 6 -1.14 -2.56 11.68
C LEU A 6 -0.46 -1.28 12.20
N TYR A 7 -0.56 -0.21 11.41
CA TYR A 7 -0.06 1.11 11.73
C TYR A 7 -1.19 2.12 11.67
N GLU A 8 -1.14 3.10 12.58
CA GLU A 8 -2.05 4.24 12.61
C GLU A 8 -1.34 5.51 12.18
N VAL A 9 -2.03 6.33 11.40
CA VAL A 9 -1.60 7.68 11.05
C VAL A 9 -2.45 8.66 11.85
N GLN A 10 -1.79 9.41 12.73
CA GLN A 10 -2.44 10.34 13.63
C GLN A 10 -2.06 11.78 13.31
N VAL A 11 -3.03 12.69 13.37
CA VAL A 11 -2.83 14.15 13.30
C VAL A 11 -3.56 14.77 14.48
N GLY A 12 -2.82 15.49 15.32
CA GLY A 12 -3.39 16.09 16.54
C GLY A 12 -4.02 15.05 17.49
N GLY A 13 -3.46 13.83 17.55
CA GLY A 13 -4.00 12.73 18.37
C GLY A 13 -5.20 12.00 17.76
N VAL A 14 -5.69 12.40 16.58
CA VAL A 14 -6.81 11.76 15.89
C VAL A 14 -6.29 10.85 14.79
N THR A 15 -6.71 9.58 14.78
CA THR A 15 -6.38 8.62 13.72
C THR A 15 -7.13 8.95 12.43
N ILE A 16 -6.41 9.38 11.39
CA ILE A 16 -6.96 9.78 10.07
C ILE A 16 -6.79 8.69 9.00
N ALA A 17 -5.88 7.75 9.21
CA ALA A 17 -5.67 6.60 8.35
C ALA A 17 -5.08 5.42 9.12
N ARG A 18 -5.24 4.23 8.56
CA ARG A 18 -4.58 3.00 8.99
C ARG A 18 -4.07 2.27 7.76
N TYR A 19 -2.92 1.62 7.90
CA TYR A 19 -2.41 0.68 6.90
C TYR A 19 -1.76 -0.51 7.60
N ALA A 20 -1.74 -1.64 6.91
CA ALA A 20 -1.09 -2.84 7.40
C ALA A 20 -0.03 -3.31 6.41
N LEU A 21 1.14 -3.67 6.94
CA LEU A 21 2.29 -4.14 6.17
C LEU A 21 2.57 -5.60 6.48
N LYS A 22 2.89 -6.37 5.45
CA LYS A 22 3.34 -7.76 5.58
C LYS A 22 4.54 -8.02 4.68
N GLN A 23 5.65 -8.46 5.26
CA GLN A 23 6.83 -8.87 4.50
C GLN A 23 6.62 -10.28 3.94
N VAL A 24 7.09 -10.47 2.71
CA VAL A 24 7.09 -11.75 2.01
C VAL A 24 8.46 -11.97 1.40
N ASP A 25 9.15 -13.00 1.85
CA ASP A 25 10.44 -13.40 1.28
C ASP A 25 10.18 -14.26 0.03
N ARG A 26 10.80 -13.90 -1.09
CA ARG A 26 10.72 -14.59 -2.37
C ARG A 26 12.11 -15.08 -2.78
N ALA A 27 12.14 -15.99 -3.75
CA ALA A 27 13.41 -16.45 -4.33
C ALA A 27 14.25 -15.32 -4.98
N ARG A 28 13.64 -14.18 -5.32
CA ARG A 28 14.29 -13.04 -6.00
C ARG A 28 14.46 -11.80 -5.12
N GLY A 29 14.11 -11.87 -3.85
CA GLY A 29 14.17 -10.72 -2.96
C GLY A 29 13.07 -10.71 -1.91
N THR A 30 13.06 -9.65 -1.11
CA THR A 30 12.12 -9.38 -0.03
C THR A 30 11.14 -8.31 -0.47
N GLU A 31 9.86 -8.60 -0.37
CA GLU A 31 8.79 -7.67 -0.70
C GLU A 31 8.03 -7.28 0.56
N VAL A 32 7.49 -6.07 0.62
CA VAL A 32 6.50 -5.68 1.64
C VAL A 32 5.18 -5.33 0.98
N PHE A 33 4.13 -6.04 1.36
CA PHE A 33 2.77 -5.78 0.89
C PHE A 33 2.06 -4.79 1.81
N ILE A 34 1.48 -3.75 1.21
CA ILE A 34 0.37 -3.00 1.83
C ILE A 34 -0.88 -3.87 1.69
N VAL A 35 -1.16 -4.68 2.70
CA VAL A 35 -2.25 -5.68 2.67
C VAL A 35 -3.63 -5.06 2.94
N ALA A 36 -3.66 -3.95 3.66
CA ALA A 36 -4.85 -3.14 3.88
C ALA A 36 -4.45 -1.68 4.05
N ALA A 37 -5.25 -0.76 3.52
CA ALA A 37 -5.11 0.66 3.76
C ALA A 37 -6.49 1.33 3.68
N ALA A 38 -6.81 2.12 4.70
CA ALA A 38 -8.05 2.87 4.77
C ALA A 38 -7.78 4.21 5.46
N GLY A 39 -8.41 5.27 4.99
CA GLY A 39 -8.24 6.59 5.56
C GLY A 39 -8.94 7.64 4.75
N HIS A 40 -9.26 8.75 5.41
CA HIS A 40 -9.85 9.91 4.78
C HIS A 40 -9.46 11.15 5.58
N ALA A 41 -8.90 12.14 4.88
CA ALA A 41 -8.62 13.46 5.43
C ALA A 41 -9.05 14.50 4.39
N PRO A 42 -10.11 15.29 4.67
CA PRO A 42 -10.58 16.33 3.75
C PRO A 42 -9.46 17.30 3.39
N GLY A 43 -9.29 17.59 2.09
CA GLY A 43 -8.27 18.54 1.60
C GLY A 43 -6.85 17.99 1.48
N PHE A 44 -6.59 16.73 1.86
CA PHE A 44 -5.25 16.12 1.79
C PHE A 44 -5.19 14.95 0.83
N ASP A 45 -4.10 14.85 0.06
CA ASP A 45 -3.75 13.61 -0.60
C ASP A 45 -3.00 12.70 0.39
N LEU A 46 -3.77 11.84 1.06
CA LEU A 46 -3.24 10.88 2.01
C LEU A 46 -2.20 9.94 1.39
N VAL A 47 -2.34 9.60 0.10
CA VAL A 47 -1.37 8.70 -0.55
C VAL A 47 -0.02 9.41 -0.65
N GLN A 48 -0.01 10.63 -1.18
CA GLN A 48 1.21 11.44 -1.28
C GLN A 48 1.86 11.72 0.09
N SER A 49 1.05 11.84 1.15
CA SER A 49 1.56 12.15 2.48
C SER A 49 2.11 10.92 3.21
N ILE A 50 1.48 9.76 3.05
CA ILE A 50 1.80 8.54 3.80
C ILE A 50 2.83 7.68 3.07
N GLU A 51 2.85 7.70 1.73
CA GLU A 51 3.73 6.84 0.94
C GLU A 51 5.22 6.99 1.29
N PRO A 52 5.79 8.20 1.49
CA PRO A 52 7.18 8.34 1.90
C PRO A 52 7.48 7.73 3.28
N VAL A 53 6.49 7.73 4.18
CA VAL A 53 6.62 7.12 5.52
C VAL A 53 6.64 5.60 5.39
N ILE A 54 5.76 5.02 4.58
CA ILE A 54 5.77 3.58 4.30
C ILE A 54 7.09 3.19 3.62
N ALA A 55 7.58 3.99 2.67
CA ALA A 55 8.86 3.75 2.01
C ALA A 55 10.03 3.74 3.00
N ALA A 56 10.08 4.70 3.93
CA ALA A 56 11.09 4.74 4.98
C ALA A 56 11.02 3.51 5.92
N GLN A 57 9.82 3.04 6.26
CA GLN A 57 9.64 1.80 7.04
C GLN A 57 10.14 0.55 6.30
N CYS A 58 10.23 0.62 4.97
CA CYS A 58 10.62 -0.48 4.09
C CYS A 58 12.02 -0.26 3.49
N ALA A 59 12.87 0.57 4.09
CA ALA A 59 14.16 0.94 3.48
C ALA A 59 15.09 -0.24 3.14
N GLU A 60 14.97 -1.36 3.86
CA GLU A 60 15.82 -2.56 3.71
C GLU A 60 15.18 -3.67 2.86
N VAL A 61 14.11 -3.39 2.11
CA VAL A 61 13.42 -4.38 1.27
C VAL A 61 13.54 -4.01 -0.20
N ASP A 62 13.45 -5.00 -1.08
CA ASP A 62 13.66 -4.81 -2.53
C ASP A 62 12.47 -4.10 -3.19
N SER A 63 11.25 -4.30 -2.67
CA SER A 63 10.05 -3.68 -3.24
C SER A 63 8.88 -3.54 -2.26
N ILE A 64 8.01 -2.57 -2.54
CA ILE A 64 6.73 -2.37 -1.87
C ILE A 64 5.61 -2.66 -2.88
N VAL A 65 4.62 -3.45 -2.46
CA VAL A 65 3.56 -3.94 -3.34
C VAL A 65 2.18 -3.60 -2.78
N ILE A 66 1.25 -3.20 -3.65
CA ILE A 66 -0.16 -3.02 -3.30
C ILE A 66 -1.07 -3.60 -4.37
N ASN A 67 -2.03 -4.41 -3.94
CA ASN A 67 -3.08 -4.94 -4.82
C ASN A 67 -4.30 -4.02 -4.76
N THR A 68 -4.68 -3.41 -5.89
CA THR A 68 -5.87 -2.55 -5.96
C THR A 68 -6.63 -2.69 -7.26
N ARG A 69 -7.96 -2.56 -7.18
CA ARG A 69 -8.86 -2.43 -8.33
C ARG A 69 -9.27 -0.98 -8.60
N ARG A 70 -8.85 -0.04 -7.73
CA ARG A 70 -9.24 1.38 -7.80
C ARG A 70 -8.39 2.09 -8.85
N ARG A 71 -8.94 2.31 -10.05
CA ARG A 71 -8.27 3.05 -11.14
C ARG A 71 -7.70 4.41 -10.71
N GLY A 72 -8.43 5.13 -9.85
CA GLY A 72 -7.97 6.41 -9.29
C GLY A 72 -6.72 6.27 -8.42
N LEU A 73 -6.60 5.20 -7.64
CA LEU A 73 -5.42 4.94 -6.82
C LEU A 73 -4.22 4.57 -7.70
N VAL A 74 -4.42 3.71 -8.72
CA VAL A 74 -3.36 3.37 -9.69
C VAL A 74 -2.80 4.64 -10.33
N LYS A 75 -3.67 5.54 -10.83
CA LYS A 75 -3.23 6.82 -11.41
C LYS A 75 -2.42 7.68 -10.45
N LYS A 76 -2.74 7.68 -9.16
CA LYS A 76 -2.00 8.43 -8.14
C LYS A 76 -0.62 7.81 -7.90
N LEU A 77 -0.57 6.50 -7.68
CA LEU A 77 0.67 5.76 -7.45
C LEU A 77 1.62 5.86 -8.65
N SER A 78 1.11 5.77 -9.89
CA SER A 78 1.96 5.91 -11.09
C SER A 78 2.60 7.30 -11.20
N LYS A 79 1.95 8.37 -10.70
CA LYS A 79 2.56 9.70 -10.63
C LYS A 79 3.69 9.80 -9.58
N GLN A 80 3.79 8.82 -8.69
CA GLN A 80 4.78 8.71 -7.61
C GLN A 80 5.84 7.65 -7.92
N GLY A 81 5.96 7.19 -9.17
CA GLY A 81 7.00 6.24 -9.59
C GLY A 81 6.62 4.76 -9.47
N TRP A 82 5.42 4.43 -9.01
CA TRP A 82 4.96 3.05 -8.95
C TRP A 82 4.69 2.49 -10.35
N THR A 83 5.11 1.26 -10.59
CA THR A 83 4.90 0.54 -11.85
C THR A 83 3.80 -0.51 -11.71
N LEU A 84 3.18 -0.90 -12.83
CA LEU A 84 2.27 -2.03 -12.86
C LEU A 84 3.10 -3.32 -12.92
N ASP A 85 3.00 -4.15 -11.89
CA ASP A 85 3.81 -5.37 -11.76
C ASP A 85 3.05 -6.65 -12.16
N ALA A 86 1.75 -6.73 -11.85
CA ALA A 86 0.96 -7.95 -12.07
C ALA A 86 -0.46 -7.68 -12.58
N PHE A 87 -1.03 -8.69 -13.24
CA PHE A 87 -2.42 -8.71 -13.70
C PHE A 87 -3.26 -9.68 -12.86
N VAL A 88 -4.41 -9.23 -12.38
CA VAL A 88 -5.40 -10.09 -11.71
C VAL A 88 -6.51 -10.44 -12.71
N MET A 89 -6.60 -11.72 -13.07
CA MET A 89 -7.67 -12.25 -13.92
C MET A 89 -8.88 -12.69 -13.09
N ARG A 90 -10.09 -12.50 -13.62
CA ARG A 90 -11.34 -12.92 -12.95
C ARG A 90 -12.26 -13.60 -13.96
N LYS A 91 -12.71 -14.81 -13.65
CA LYS A 91 -13.81 -15.50 -14.35
C LYS A 91 -15.06 -15.49 -13.47
N LYS A 92 -16.20 -15.06 -14.01
CA LYS A 92 -17.50 -15.26 -13.34
C LYS A 92 -17.93 -16.72 -13.54
N ILE A 93 -18.32 -17.40 -12.47
CA ILE A 93 -18.78 -18.79 -12.54
C ILE A 93 -20.31 -18.84 -12.72
N HIS A 94 -21.02 -17.86 -12.16
CA HIS A 94 -22.47 -17.68 -12.30
C HIS A 94 -22.78 -16.19 -12.54
N VAL A 95 -23.81 -15.91 -13.37
CA VAL A 95 -24.33 -14.56 -13.66
C VAL A 95 -25.60 -14.34 -12.88
#